data_AF-A0A8H8IZD2-F1
#
_entry.id   AF-A0A8H8IZD2-F1
#
_cell.length_a   1.000
_cell.length_b   1.000
_cell.length_c   1.000
_cell.angle_alpha   90.00
_cell.angle_beta   90.00
_cell.angle_gamma   90.00
#
_symmetry.space_group_name_H-M   'P 1'
#
loop_
_entity.id
_entity.type
_entity.pdbx_description
1 polymer ?
#
loop_
_entity_poly.entity_id
_entity_poly.type
_entity_poly.pdbx_seq_one_letter_code
_entity_poly.pdbx_strand_id
1 'polypeptide(L)'
;MSQVKTQLVVYDFDWSMVDQDTDRYVLEVLSPRLRRKLEDEQPYKEWTDLLGETMHELHKEGATREQIEHALVTLPYHPAMIRGVKALQAASSPKTTFLCLSASNHVYIRTIMEASRYAKETKIY
;
A
#
# COMPACT_ATOMS: atom_id res chain seq x y z
N MET A 1 4.39 8.82 37.10
CA MET A 1 4.68 7.78 36.08
C MET A 1 5.90 8.22 35.30
N SER A 2 6.82 7.32 34.97
CA SER A 2 8.01 7.66 34.17
C SER A 2 7.59 7.98 32.73
N GLN A 3 8.12 9.05 32.14
CA GLN A 3 7.78 9.47 30.79
C GLN A 3 8.40 8.52 29.74
N VAL A 4 7.60 8.11 28.75
CA VAL A 4 8.07 7.29 27.61
C VAL A 4 9.08 8.11 26.80
N LYS A 5 10.29 7.57 26.60
CA LYS A 5 11.38 8.25 25.86
C LYS A 5 11.43 7.88 24.38
N THR A 6 11.02 6.66 24.05
CA THR A 6 11.05 6.11 22.68
C THR A 6 9.80 5.28 22.44
N GLN A 7 9.31 5.27 21.20
CA GLN A 7 8.20 4.41 20.80
C GLN A 7 8.42 3.81 19.40
N LEU A 8 7.86 2.61 19.20
CA LEU A 8 7.75 1.95 17.90
C LEU A 8 6.28 1.96 17.49
N VAL A 9 5.99 2.46 16.30
CA VAL A 9 4.67 2.39 15.67
C VAL A 9 4.76 1.40 14.52
N VAL A 10 4.01 0.30 14.65
CA VAL A 10 3.86 -0.70 13.60
C VAL A 10 2.48 -0.52 12.96
N TYR A 11 2.42 -0.51 11.65
CA TYR A 11 1.17 -0.36 10.90
C TYR A 11 1.14 -1.25 9.67
N ASP A 12 -0.07 -1.67 9.29
CA ASP A 12 -0.36 -2.31 8.01
C ASP A 12 -0.46 -1.25 6.90
N PHE A 13 -0.38 -1.65 5.63
CA PHE A 13 -0.42 -0.73 4.50
C PHE A 13 -1.83 -0.59 3.92
N ASP A 14 -2.34 -1.64 3.30
CA ASP A 14 -3.67 -1.64 2.66
C ASP A 14 -4.79 -1.51 3.71
N TRP A 15 -5.81 -0.72 3.40
CA TRP A 15 -6.90 -0.38 4.33
C TRP A 15 -6.44 0.21 5.68
N SER A 16 -5.21 0.70 5.76
CA SER A 16 -4.66 1.33 6.95
C SER A 16 -3.94 2.62 6.58
N MET A 17 -2.74 2.55 6.01
CA MET A 17 -2.01 3.72 5.54
C MET A 17 -2.65 4.35 4.29
N VAL A 18 -3.04 3.49 3.34
CA VAL A 18 -3.78 3.85 2.13
C VAL A 18 -5.24 3.39 2.25
N ASP A 19 -6.14 4.11 1.59
CA ASP A 19 -7.59 3.90 1.75
C ASP A 19 -8.15 2.73 0.94
N GLN A 20 -7.30 1.92 0.32
CA GLN A 20 -7.72 0.76 -0.49
C GLN A 20 -6.72 -0.39 -0.44
N ASP A 21 -7.15 -1.52 -0.98
CA ASP A 21 -6.33 -2.65 -1.41
C ASP A 21 -5.53 -2.28 -2.67
N THR A 22 -4.20 -2.38 -2.60
CA THR A 22 -3.33 -1.93 -3.69
C THR A 22 -3.41 -2.80 -4.94
N ASP A 23 -3.63 -4.11 -4.79
CA ASP A 23 -3.76 -5.05 -5.90
C ASP A 23 -5.06 -4.80 -6.69
N ARG A 24 -6.17 -4.63 -5.96
CA ARG A 24 -7.47 -4.26 -6.54
C ARG A 24 -7.39 -2.91 -7.23
N TYR A 25 -6.74 -1.92 -6.62
CA TYR A 25 -6.66 -0.58 -7.17
C TYR A 25 -5.93 -0.53 -8.51
N VAL A 26 -4.81 -1.25 -8.65
CA VAL A 26 -4.10 -1.36 -9.94
C VAL A 26 -5.02 -1.90 -11.03
N LEU A 27 -5.82 -2.92 -10.73
CA LEU A 27 -6.78 -3.49 -11.68
C LEU A 27 -7.96 -2.55 -11.94
N GLU A 28 -8.43 -1.80 -10.94
CA GLU A 28 -9.48 -0.78 -11.13
C GLU A 28 -9.06 0.33 -12.10
N VAL A 29 -7.80 0.76 -12.03
CA VAL A 29 -7.26 1.79 -12.91
C VAL A 29 -6.96 1.25 -14.31
N LEU A 30 -6.34 0.06 -14.40
CA LEU A 30 -5.81 -0.44 -15.68
C LEU A 30 -6.76 -1.36 -16.44
N SER A 31 -7.61 -2.12 -15.76
CA SER A 31 -8.52 -3.07 -16.41
C SER A 31 -9.73 -3.40 -15.51
N PRO A 32 -10.80 -2.58 -15.54
CA PRO A 32 -12.03 -2.84 -14.79
C PRO A 32 -12.65 -4.22 -15.10
N ARG A 33 -12.37 -4.76 -16.30
CA ARG A 33 -12.74 -6.12 -16.70
C ARG A 33 -12.03 -7.17 -15.84
N LEU A 34 -10.70 -7.08 -15.70
CA LEU A 34 -9.93 -8.01 -14.87
C LEU A 34 -10.21 -7.80 -13.38
N ARG A 35 -10.47 -6.56 -12.96
CA ARG A 35 -10.95 -6.27 -11.60
C ARG A 35 -12.26 -7.00 -11.28
N ARG A 36 -13.21 -7.03 -12.22
CA ARG A 36 -14.47 -7.77 -12.05
C ARG A 36 -14.22 -9.28 -11.98
N LYS A 37 -13.38 -9.81 -12.89
CA LYS A 37 -12.95 -11.21 -12.82
C LYS A 37 -12.38 -11.58 -11.45
N LEU A 38 -11.50 -10.73 -10.90
CA LEU A 38 -10.91 -10.95 -9.58
C LEU A 38 -12.00 -11.09 -8.51
N GLU A 39 -13.05 -10.27 -8.55
CA GLU A 39 -14.18 -10.33 -7.61
C GLU A 39 -15.03 -11.59 -7.78
N ASP A 40 -15.31 -11.96 -9.03
CA ASP A 40 -16.15 -13.10 -9.37
C ASP A 40 -15.46 -14.44 -9.02
N GLU A 41 -14.13 -14.51 -9.16
CA GLU A 41 -13.35 -15.73 -8.92
C GLU A 41 -12.81 -15.87 -7.49
N GLN A 42 -12.73 -14.78 -6.72
CA GLN A 42 -12.22 -14.78 -5.34
C GLN A 42 -12.87 -15.83 -4.42
N PRO A 43 -14.18 -16.13 -4.48
CA PRO A 43 -14.79 -17.14 -3.62
C PRO A 43 -14.32 -18.58 -3.89
N TYR A 44 -13.65 -18.82 -5.01
CA TYR A 44 -13.34 -20.17 -5.51
C TYR A 44 -11.84 -20.47 -5.62
N LYS A 45 -10.99 -19.47 -5.38
CA LYS A 45 -9.53 -19.57 -5.54
C LYS A 45 -8.81 -18.88 -4.38
N GLU A 46 -7.65 -19.42 -4.03
CA GLU A 46 -6.75 -18.74 -3.10
C GLU A 46 -6.29 -17.39 -3.70
N TRP A 47 -6.30 -16.35 -2.87
CA TRP A 47 -6.09 -14.97 -3.31
C TRP A 47 -4.79 -14.78 -4.09
N THR A 48 -3.68 -15.30 -3.56
CA THR A 48 -2.35 -15.13 -4.15
C THR A 48 -2.25 -15.73 -5.55
N ASP A 49 -2.85 -16.92 -5.75
CA ASP A 49 -2.83 -17.59 -7.05
C ASP A 49 -3.73 -16.86 -8.05
N LEU A 50 -4.94 -16.50 -7.63
CA LEU A 50 -5.89 -15.73 -8.45
C LEU A 50 -5.31 -14.37 -8.87
N LEU A 51 -4.67 -13.65 -7.94
CA LEU A 51 -4.01 -12.39 -8.23
C LEU A 51 -2.86 -12.60 -9.22
N GLY A 52 -2.01 -13.61 -9.00
CA GLY A 52 -0.92 -13.94 -9.92
C GLY A 52 -1.40 -14.25 -11.34
N GLU A 53 -2.45 -15.05 -11.48
CA GLU A 53 -3.11 -15.32 -12.77
C GLU A 53 -3.65 -14.04 -13.42
N THR A 54 -4.33 -13.21 -12.64
CA THR A 54 -4.94 -11.96 -13.12
C THR A 54 -3.89 -10.96 -13.57
N MET A 55 -2.76 -10.85 -12.85
CA MET A 55 -1.64 -10.00 -13.22
C MET A 55 -0.91 -10.50 -14.48
N HIS A 56 -0.82 -11.81 -14.69
CA HIS A 56 -0.33 -12.36 -15.96
C HIS A 56 -1.27 -12.04 -17.14
N GLU A 57 -2.59 -12.07 -16.93
CA GLU A 57 -3.54 -11.64 -17.95
C GLU A 57 -3.44 -10.15 -18.25
N LEU A 58 -3.30 -9.31 -17.22
CA LEU A 58 -3.07 -7.88 -17.37
C LEU A 58 -1.83 -7.60 -18.22
N HIS A 59 -0.73 -8.34 -17.99
CA HIS A 59 0.47 -8.25 -18.81
C HIS A 59 0.23 -8.66 -20.28
N LYS A 60 -0.54 -9.74 -20.52
CA LYS A 60 -0.93 -10.17 -21.88
C LYS A 60 -1.80 -9.15 -22.61
N GLU A 61 -2.59 -8.36 -21.88
CA GLU A 61 -3.34 -7.21 -22.43
C GLU A 61 -2.44 -6.02 -22.79
N GLY A 62 -1.13 -6.08 -22.49
CA GLY A 62 -0.15 -5.06 -22.85
C GLY A 62 0.16 -4.06 -21.74
N ALA A 63 -0.30 -4.30 -20.51
CA ALA A 63 0.05 -3.44 -19.38
C ALA A 63 1.56 -3.49 -19.10
N THR A 64 2.13 -2.30 -18.92
CA THR A 64 3.55 -2.08 -18.64
C THR A 64 3.77 -1.83 -17.15
N ARG A 65 5.02 -2.01 -16.71
CA ARG A 65 5.42 -1.68 -15.33
C ARG A 65 5.14 -0.21 -15.02
N GLU A 66 5.44 0.68 -15.97
CA GLU A 66 5.28 2.11 -15.83
C GLU A 66 3.81 2.51 -15.65
N GLN A 67 2.88 1.82 -16.31
CA GLN A 67 1.44 2.02 -16.11
C GLN A 67 0.98 1.55 -14.73
N ILE A 68 1.50 0.42 -14.23
CA ILE A 68 1.22 -0.07 -12.87
C ILE A 68 1.74 0.94 -11.83
N GLU A 69 2.99 1.39 -11.97
CA GLU A 69 3.58 2.40 -11.09
C GLU A 69 2.80 3.72 -11.16
N HIS A 70 2.35 4.14 -12.35
CA HIS A 70 1.54 5.33 -12.51
C HIS A 70 0.17 5.20 -11.85
N ALA A 71 -0.48 4.03 -11.93
CA ALA A 71 -1.71 3.77 -11.20
C ALA A 71 -1.45 3.89 -9.69
N LEU A 72 -0.41 3.25 -9.16
CA LEU A 72 -0.11 3.27 -7.73
C LEU A 72 0.08 4.69 -7.17
N VAL A 73 0.73 5.60 -7.90
CA VAL A 73 0.93 6.98 -7.41
C VAL A 73 -0.35 7.82 -7.36
N THR A 74 -1.45 7.38 -7.99
CA THR A 74 -2.75 8.03 -7.88
C THR A 74 -3.57 7.53 -6.68
N LEU A 75 -3.11 6.48 -5.98
CA LEU A 75 -3.82 5.90 -4.84
C LEU A 75 -3.88 6.90 -3.67
N PRO A 76 -5.08 7.19 -3.13
CA PRO A 76 -5.21 8.12 -2.03
C PRO A 76 -4.70 7.51 -0.71
N TYR A 77 -3.90 8.31 -0.01
CA TYR A 77 -3.57 8.08 1.39
C TYR A 77 -4.71 8.48 2.29
N HIS A 78 -4.93 7.74 3.38
CA HIS A 78 -5.88 8.14 4.40
C HIS A 78 -5.44 9.47 5.03
N PRO A 79 -6.24 10.57 4.93
CA PRO A 79 -5.80 11.90 5.39
C PRO A 79 -5.45 11.94 6.89
N ALA A 80 -6.16 11.17 7.72
CA ALA A 80 -5.84 11.04 9.14
C ALA A 80 -4.48 10.36 9.40
N MET A 81 -4.08 9.37 8.59
CA MET A 81 -2.78 8.71 8.73
C MET A 81 -1.65 9.67 8.39
N ILE A 82 -1.80 10.45 7.32
CA ILE A 82 -0.82 11.51 7.00
C ILE A 82 -0.66 12.47 8.19
N ARG A 83 -1.77 12.93 8.80
CA ARG A 83 -1.70 13.84 9.95
C ARG A 83 -1.02 13.18 11.16
N GLY A 84 -1.37 11.94 11.48
CA GLY A 84 -0.81 11.20 12.60
C GLY A 84 0.69 10.97 12.45
N VAL A 85 1.13 10.50 11.28
CA VAL A 85 2.56 10.28 10.97
C VAL A 85 3.34 11.58 11.05
N LYS A 86 2.84 12.66 10.44
CA LYS A 86 3.50 13.98 10.50
C LYS A 86 3.61 14.51 11.93
N ALA A 87 2.55 14.38 12.72
CA ALA A 87 2.56 14.84 14.11
C ALA A 87 3.61 14.08 14.95
N LEU A 88 3.70 12.77 14.76
CA LEU A 88 4.67 11.92 15.44
C LEU A 88 6.11 12.13 14.95
N GLN A 89 6.32 12.42 13.66
CA GLN A 89 7.64 12.80 13.11
C GLN A 89 8.11 14.16 13.63
N ALA A 90 7.19 15.11 13.84
CA ALA A 90 7.51 16.44 14.38
C ALA A 90 7.74 16.44 15.90
N ALA A 91 7.27 15.41 16.62
CA ALA A 91 7.43 15.30 18.06
C ALA A 91 8.89 14.99 18.44
N SER A 92 9.44 15.76 19.38
CA SER A 92 10.80 15.53 19.91
C SER A 92 10.86 14.46 21.01
N SER A 93 9.73 14.17 21.66
CA SER A 93 9.61 13.14 22.69
C SER A 93 8.18 12.59 22.77
N PRO A 94 7.99 11.26 22.77
CA PRO A 94 9.02 10.23 22.56
C PRO A 94 9.56 10.23 21.13
N LYS A 95 10.82 9.83 20.96
CA LYS A 95 11.38 9.56 19.62
C LYS A 95 10.63 8.38 19.00
N THR A 96 10.00 8.62 17.85
CA THR A 96 9.18 7.61 17.16
C THR A 96 9.97 6.92 16.06
N THR A 97 9.88 5.59 16.01
CA THR A 97 10.31 4.76 14.88
C THR A 97 9.09 4.15 14.21
N PHE A 98 9.05 4.14 12.87
CA PHE A 98 7.95 3.59 12.10
C PHE A 98 8.34 2.30 11.39
N LEU A 99 7.44 1.32 11.44
CA LEU A 99 7.56 0.03 10.78
C LEU A 99 6.27 -0.25 10.00
N CYS A 100 6.38 -0.40 8.69
CA CYS A 100 5.29 -0.95 7.89
C CYS A 100 5.48 -2.46 7.85
N LEU A 101 4.49 -3.21 8.33
CA LEU A 101 4.43 -4.66 8.28
C LEU A 101 3.18 -5.04 7.49
N SER A 102 3.34 -5.52 6.26
CA SER A 102 2.19 -5.73 5.37
C SER A 102 2.39 -6.89 4.41
N ALA A 103 1.28 -7.51 4.01
CA ALA A 103 1.27 -8.56 2.98
C ALA A 103 1.29 -7.98 1.55
N SER A 104 1.08 -6.66 1.39
CA SER A 104 1.09 -6.01 0.08
C SER A 104 2.48 -6.08 -0.58
N ASN A 105 2.49 -6.02 -1.91
CA ASN A 105 3.73 -6.09 -2.67
C ASN A 105 4.72 -4.99 -2.27
N HIS A 106 5.94 -5.36 -1.89
CA HIS A 106 6.98 -4.41 -1.48
C HIS A 106 7.30 -3.35 -2.54
N VAL A 107 7.17 -3.66 -3.84
CA VAL A 107 7.32 -2.69 -4.93
C VAL A 107 6.20 -1.67 -4.86
N TYR A 108 4.96 -2.10 -4.60
CA TYR A 108 3.80 -1.21 -4.53
C TYR A 108 3.92 -0.24 -3.36
N ILE A 109 4.21 -0.78 -2.17
CA ILE A 109 4.44 0.02 -0.96
C ILE A 109 5.53 1.08 -1.24
N ARG A 110 6.67 0.67 -1.80
CA ARG A 110 7.77 1.60 -2.12
C ARG A 110 7.36 2.67 -3.11
N THR A 111 6.75 2.31 -4.24
CA THR A 111 6.31 3.27 -5.26
C THR A 111 5.40 4.34 -4.66
N ILE A 112 4.41 3.92 -3.86
CA ILE A 112 3.44 4.82 -3.24
C ILE A 112 4.12 5.72 -2.17
N MET A 113 4.98 5.16 -1.33
CA MET A 113 5.67 5.90 -0.26
C MET A 113 6.71 6.89 -0.79
N GLU A 114 7.45 6.53 -1.84
CA GLU A 114 8.42 7.40 -2.49
C GLU A 114 7.71 8.60 -3.16
N ALA A 115 6.53 8.38 -3.75
CA ALA A 115 5.73 9.44 -4.35
C ALA A 115 5.08 10.38 -3.32
N SER A 116 4.64 9.87 -2.17
CA SER A 116 3.85 10.64 -1.20
C SER A 116 4.65 11.60 -0.32
N ARG A 117 5.99 11.49 -0.29
CA ARG A 117 6.91 12.29 0.56
C ARG A 117 6.68 12.15 2.08
N TYR A 118 5.72 11.35 2.54
CA TYR A 118 5.28 11.33 3.95
C TYR A 118 6.01 10.31 4.82
N ALA A 119 6.75 9.37 4.23
CA ALA A 119 7.28 8.23 4.97
C ALA A 119 8.73 7.88 4.59
N LYS A 120 9.59 8.90 4.48
CA LYS A 120 11.00 8.77 4.06
C LYS A 120 11.89 7.93 5.00
N GLU A 121 11.39 7.48 6.14
CA GLU A 121 12.17 6.79 7.19
C GLU A 121 11.47 5.53 7.74
N THR A 122 10.47 5.02 7.03
CA THR A 122 9.79 3.78 7.45
C THR A 122 10.54 2.56 6.90
N LYS A 123 10.81 1.58 7.76
CA LYS A 123 11.23 0.25 7.31
C LYS A 123 10.01 -0.58 6.88
N ILE A 124 10.10 -1.24 5.73
CA ILE A 124 9.05 -2.09 5.16
C ILE A 124 9.44 -3.56 5.39
N TYR A 125 8.52 -4.36 5.92
CA TYR A 125 8.66 -5.79 6.17
C TYR A 125 7.42 -6.56 5.69
#